data_AF-A0A3S2UWB8-F1
#
_entry.id   AF-A0A3S2UWB8-F1
#
_cell.length_a   1.000
_cell.length_b   1.000
_cell.length_c   1.000
_cell.angle_alpha   90.00
_cell.angle_beta   90.00
_cell.angle_gamma   90.00
#
_symmetry.space_group_name_H-M   'P 1'
#
loop_
_entity.id
_entity.type
_entity.pdbx_description
1 polymer ?
#
loop_
_entity_poly.entity_id
_entity_poly.type
_entity_poly.pdbx_seq_one_letter_code
_entity_poly.pdbx_strand_id
1 'polypeptide(L)'
;MSVADALRAPPELPSDLRWMQWGARALFAVAVVLAVLLAVLWVAKRPALQWRQIVVQGDVTRNSLATLRANALPHVRGNFLTTDLAKTRAAFEAVPWVRRAEIRRVWPAQLKVTLEEHRAVATWDGRGDWGEPPLERALLNSHGEVFHANLGEVEDEDLPQLAGPNGSEAQVLRLWQTLGGLSGQDDRLALTRLELSGRGSWRATWSSGATIELGRGTPDELLERYRQFLPHALAVARRFNTQVQSADLRHPDGYALRLVGIGTQQTPAKPANKPIPKRKP
;
A
#
# COMPACT_ATOMS: atom_id res chain seq x y z
N MET A 1 69.19 -38.81 60.93
CA MET A 1 68.42 -39.89 60.29
C MET A 1 66.97 -39.73 60.74
N SER A 2 66.08 -39.22 59.89
CA SER A 2 64.69 -39.65 59.97
C SER A 2 64.36 -40.28 58.63
N VAL A 3 64.38 -41.60 58.62
CA VAL A 3 64.05 -42.43 57.45
C VAL A 3 62.55 -42.30 57.10
N ALA A 4 61.78 -41.52 57.87
CA ALA A 4 60.34 -41.35 57.72
C ALA A 4 59.92 -40.32 56.66
N ASP A 5 60.77 -39.34 56.29
CA ASP A 5 60.39 -38.27 55.36
C ASP A 5 60.62 -38.64 53.87
N ALA A 6 61.40 -39.69 53.60
CA ALA A 6 61.72 -40.12 52.23
C ALA A 6 60.60 -40.91 51.53
N LEU A 7 59.46 -41.18 52.20
CA LEU A 7 58.37 -42.01 51.68
C LEU A 7 57.10 -41.22 51.29
N ARG A 8 57.18 -39.89 51.11
CA ARG A 8 55.98 -39.06 50.79
C ARG A 8 56.13 -38.09 49.61
N ALA A 9 57.04 -38.33 48.68
CA ALA A 9 56.93 -37.66 47.38
C ALA A 9 55.98 -38.48 46.49
N PRO A 10 54.78 -37.98 46.15
CA PRO A 10 53.93 -38.67 45.17
C PRO A 10 54.73 -38.75 43.86
N PRO A 11 54.68 -39.89 43.13
CA PRO A 11 55.43 -40.03 41.90
C PRO A 11 55.05 -38.90 40.94
N GLU A 12 56.04 -38.11 40.53
CA GLU A 12 55.91 -37.08 39.51
C GLU A 12 55.42 -37.78 38.23
N LEU A 13 54.13 -37.62 37.90
CA LEU A 13 53.54 -38.28 36.75
C LEU A 13 54.33 -37.90 35.49
N PRO A 14 54.84 -38.87 34.71
CA PRO A 14 55.55 -38.61 33.46
C PRO A 14 54.82 -37.59 32.58
N SER A 15 55.55 -36.68 31.95
CA SER A 15 55.00 -35.62 31.09
C SER A 15 54.03 -36.14 30.02
N ASP A 16 54.22 -37.38 29.57
CA ASP A 16 53.35 -38.07 28.61
C ASP A 16 51.93 -38.30 29.14
N LEU A 17 51.78 -38.57 30.43
CA LEU A 17 50.46 -38.71 31.07
C LEU A 17 49.72 -37.37 31.17
N ARG A 18 50.44 -36.24 31.28
CA ARG A 18 49.81 -34.90 31.33
C ARG A 18 49.24 -34.50 29.97
N TRP A 19 49.95 -34.77 28.87
CA TRP A 19 49.45 -34.54 27.52
C TRP A 19 48.28 -35.46 27.18
N MET A 20 48.34 -36.73 27.60
CA MET A 20 47.23 -37.68 27.45
C MET A 20 45.99 -37.26 28.24
N GLN A 21 46.15 -36.73 29.46
CA GLN A 21 45.05 -36.21 30.27
C GLN A 21 44.40 -34.95 29.67
N TRP A 22 45.20 -34.04 29.08
CA TRP A 22 44.67 -32.86 28.39
C TRP A 22 43.89 -33.23 27.13
N GLY A 23 44.43 -34.15 26.32
CA GLY A 23 43.73 -34.67 25.14
C GLY A 23 42.41 -35.36 25.51
N ALA A 24 42.41 -36.18 26.56
CA ALA A 24 41.20 -36.85 27.05
C ALA A 24 40.13 -35.86 27.53
N ARG A 25 40.52 -34.79 28.24
CA ARG A 25 39.59 -33.73 28.69
C ARG A 25 39.02 -32.93 27.53
N ALA A 26 39.84 -32.58 26.55
CA ALA A 26 39.39 -31.88 25.34
C ALA A 26 38.39 -32.75 24.54
N LEU A 27 38.70 -34.03 24.36
CA LEU A 27 37.81 -34.98 23.69
C LEU A 27 36.49 -35.15 24.45
N PHE A 28 36.54 -35.26 25.77
CA PHE A 28 35.35 -35.33 26.62
C PHE A 28 34.51 -34.05 26.51
N ALA A 29 35.13 -32.87 26.54
CA ALA A 29 34.42 -31.60 26.37
C ALA A 29 33.72 -31.51 25.01
N VAL A 30 34.40 -31.92 23.93
CA VAL A 30 33.82 -31.98 22.58
C VAL A 30 32.65 -32.98 22.53
N ALA A 31 32.80 -34.16 23.13
CA ALA A 31 31.74 -35.16 23.22
C ALA A 31 30.51 -34.64 23.99
N VAL A 32 30.72 -33.91 25.08
CA VAL A 32 29.65 -33.28 25.85
C VAL A 32 28.94 -32.21 25.01
N VAL A 33 29.68 -31.34 24.31
CA VAL A 33 29.10 -30.33 23.41
C VAL A 33 28.27 -30.99 22.31
N LEU A 34 28.78 -32.05 21.67
CA LEU A 34 28.04 -32.83 20.67
C LEU A 34 26.79 -33.49 21.25
N ALA A 35 26.88 -34.10 22.44
CA ALA A 35 25.73 -34.71 23.11
C ALA A 35 24.64 -33.69 23.43
N VAL A 36 25.03 -32.49 23.91
CA VAL A 36 24.10 -31.38 24.15
C VAL A 36 23.46 -30.91 22.86
N LEU A 37 24.23 -30.73 21.79
CA LEU A 37 23.69 -30.36 20.47
C LEU A 37 22.68 -31.39 19.95
N LEU A 38 23.00 -32.68 20.05
CA LEU A 38 22.10 -33.76 19.64
C LEU A 38 20.83 -33.81 20.50
N ALA A 39 20.95 -33.60 21.82
CA ALA A 39 19.81 -33.54 22.72
C ALA A 39 18.89 -32.35 22.40
N VAL A 40 19.45 -31.17 22.13
CA VAL A 40 18.70 -29.98 21.70
C VAL A 40 17.98 -30.25 20.37
N LEU A 41 18.66 -30.83 19.38
CA LEU A 41 18.06 -31.17 18.10
C LEU A 41 16.94 -32.22 18.24
N TRP A 42 17.11 -33.19 19.13
CA TRP A 42 16.11 -34.21 19.42
C TRP A 42 14.87 -33.62 20.10
N VAL A 43 15.05 -32.74 21.10
CA VAL A 43 13.96 -32.01 21.75
C VAL A 43 13.24 -31.10 20.75
N ALA A 44 13.99 -30.38 19.90
CA ALA A 44 13.42 -29.50 18.89
C ALA A 44 12.57 -30.24 17.84
N LYS A 45 12.80 -31.53 17.61
CA LYS A 45 12.02 -32.38 16.68
C LYS A 45 10.83 -33.08 17.34
N ARG A 46 10.55 -32.86 18.63
CA ARG A 46 9.47 -33.56 19.34
C ARG A 46 8.09 -33.20 18.74
N PRO A 47 7.18 -34.19 18.61
CA PRO A 47 5.84 -33.97 18.07
C PRO A 47 4.99 -32.99 18.91
N ALA A 48 5.28 -32.88 20.22
CA ALA A 48 4.63 -31.89 21.09
C ALA A 48 4.88 -30.43 20.67
N LEU A 49 5.92 -30.16 19.88
CA LEU A 49 6.23 -28.84 19.36
C LEU A 49 5.63 -28.59 17.97
N GLN A 50 5.07 -29.60 17.31
CA GLN A 50 4.38 -29.40 16.04
C GLN A 50 3.15 -28.51 16.24
N TRP A 51 2.87 -27.67 15.25
CA TRP A 51 1.71 -26.77 15.30
C TRP A 51 0.43 -27.58 15.46
N ARG A 52 -0.28 -27.36 16.56
CA ARG A 52 -1.58 -28.01 16.80
C ARG A 52 -2.71 -27.26 16.11
N GLN A 53 -2.60 -25.93 16.07
CA GLN A 53 -3.65 -25.07 15.52
C GLN A 53 -3.06 -23.74 15.05
N ILE A 54 -3.58 -23.25 13.92
CA ILE A 54 -3.35 -21.89 13.44
C ILE A 54 -4.69 -21.15 13.58
N VAL A 55 -4.71 -20.12 14.42
CA VAL A 55 -5.90 -19.32 14.69
C VAL A 55 -5.76 -18.01 13.94
N VAL A 56 -6.63 -17.80 12.95
CA VAL A 56 -6.72 -16.54 12.20
C VAL A 56 -7.82 -15.69 12.81
N GLN A 57 -7.51 -14.44 13.16
CA GLN A 57 -8.45 -13.45 13.68
C GLN A 57 -8.32 -12.16 12.87
N GLY A 58 -9.40 -11.40 12.72
CA GLY A 58 -9.40 -10.13 12.00
C GLY A 58 -10.62 -9.95 11.13
N ASP A 59 -10.67 -8.79 10.48
CA ASP A 59 -11.60 -8.52 9.38
C ASP A 59 -11.06 -9.25 8.15
N VAL A 60 -11.84 -10.21 7.64
CA VAL A 60 -11.46 -11.09 6.51
C VAL A 60 -12.59 -11.09 5.49
N THR A 61 -13.24 -9.95 5.33
CA THR A 61 -14.50 -9.83 4.59
C THR A 61 -14.28 -10.15 3.11
N ARG A 62 -13.14 -9.76 2.53
CA ARG A 62 -12.80 -10.08 1.13
C ARG A 62 -11.93 -11.31 0.94
N ASN A 63 -11.13 -11.66 1.94
CA ASN A 63 -10.29 -12.84 1.89
C ASN A 63 -10.98 -14.06 2.47
N SER A 64 -11.40 -14.98 1.60
CA SER A 64 -11.86 -16.27 2.08
C SER A 64 -10.75 -16.99 2.86
N LEU A 65 -11.13 -17.70 3.92
CA LEU A 65 -10.21 -18.56 4.67
C LEU A 65 -9.52 -19.58 3.75
N ALA A 66 -10.18 -20.00 2.66
CA ALA A 66 -9.59 -20.89 1.66
C ALA A 66 -8.43 -20.24 0.90
N THR A 67 -8.56 -18.97 0.51
CA THR A 67 -7.52 -18.18 -0.15
C THR A 67 -6.29 -18.03 0.75
N LEU A 68 -6.51 -17.69 2.02
CA LEU A 68 -5.42 -17.59 3.02
C LEU A 68 -4.74 -18.94 3.23
N ARG A 69 -5.51 -20.03 3.30
CA ARG A 69 -4.94 -21.38 3.43
C ARG A 69 -4.12 -21.79 2.21
N ALA A 70 -4.61 -21.50 1.00
CA ALA A 70 -3.92 -21.88 -0.23
C ALA A 70 -2.62 -21.11 -0.43
N ASN A 71 -2.61 -19.81 -0.11
CA ASN A 71 -1.48 -18.93 -0.41
C ASN A 71 -0.49 -18.79 0.74
N ALA A 72 -0.95 -18.71 2.00
CA ALA A 72 -0.07 -18.43 3.14
C ALA A 72 0.44 -19.70 3.85
N LEU A 73 -0.38 -20.75 4.03
CA LEU A 73 0.03 -21.94 4.78
C LEU A 73 1.24 -22.70 4.21
N PRO A 74 1.42 -22.84 2.88
CA PRO A 74 2.60 -23.53 2.34
C PRO A 74 3.94 -22.90 2.75
N HIS A 75 3.92 -21.63 3.14
CA HIS A 75 5.08 -20.86 3.57
C HIS A 75 5.35 -20.97 5.08
N VAL A 76 4.41 -21.51 5.87
CA VAL A 76 4.59 -21.78 7.30
C VAL A 76 5.41 -23.07 7.46
N ARG A 77 6.73 -22.95 7.52
CA ARG A 77 7.65 -24.10 7.70
C ARG A 77 8.13 -24.22 9.14
N GLY A 78 8.38 -25.45 9.57
CA GLY A 78 8.92 -25.76 10.90
C GLY A 78 7.86 -25.99 11.97
N ASN A 79 8.25 -25.82 13.22
CA ASN A 79 7.42 -26.10 14.40
C ASN A 79 7.37 -24.89 15.35
N PHE A 80 6.71 -25.04 16.50
CA PHE A 80 6.51 -23.97 17.48
C PHE A 80 7.78 -23.18 17.83
N LEU A 81 8.95 -23.85 17.88
CA LEU A 81 10.22 -23.21 18.18
C LEU A 81 10.95 -22.71 16.92
N THR A 82 10.92 -23.48 15.85
CA THR A 82 11.80 -23.31 14.68
C THR A 82 11.20 -22.47 13.54
N THR A 83 9.89 -22.20 13.54
CA THR A 83 9.26 -21.40 12.49
C THR A 83 9.73 -19.95 12.49
N ASP A 84 10.14 -19.47 11.32
CA ASP A 84 10.48 -18.07 11.10
C ASP A 84 9.20 -17.22 11.02
N LEU A 85 8.95 -16.44 12.07
CA LEU A 85 7.75 -15.59 12.15
C LEU A 85 7.78 -14.44 11.14
N ALA A 86 8.96 -13.95 10.76
CA ALA A 86 9.09 -12.85 9.80
C ALA A 86 8.75 -13.33 8.38
N LYS A 87 9.28 -14.49 7.98
CA LYS A 87 8.89 -15.12 6.70
C LYS A 87 7.41 -15.48 6.66
N THR A 88 6.90 -16.01 7.77
CA THR A 88 5.47 -16.33 7.87
C THR A 88 4.62 -15.07 7.72
N ARG A 89 5.00 -13.97 8.37
CA ARG A 89 4.33 -12.66 8.25
C ARG A 89 4.29 -12.20 6.80
N ALA A 90 5.45 -12.17 6.14
CA ALA A 90 5.55 -11.75 4.75
C ALA A 90 4.67 -12.60 3.81
N ALA A 91 4.53 -13.90 4.08
CA ALA A 91 3.65 -14.76 3.29
C ALA A 91 2.16 -14.46 3.47
N PHE A 92 1.73 -14.05 4.68
CA PHE A 92 0.35 -13.59 4.90
C PHE A 92 0.11 -12.21 4.28
N GLU A 93 1.06 -11.29 4.40
CA GLU A 93 0.99 -9.93 3.81
C GLU A 93 1.07 -9.93 2.27
N ALA A 94 1.54 -11.03 1.66
CA ALA A 94 1.52 -11.21 0.21
C ALA A 94 0.13 -11.58 -0.35
N VAL A 95 -0.83 -11.95 0.49
CA VAL A 95 -2.19 -12.28 0.05
C VAL A 95 -2.92 -10.98 -0.33
N PRO A 96 -3.62 -10.93 -1.49
CA PRO A 96 -4.39 -9.75 -1.88
C PRO A 96 -5.30 -9.29 -0.74
N TRP A 97 -5.42 -7.99 -0.48
CA TRP A 97 -6.17 -7.39 0.63
C TRP A 97 -5.60 -7.51 2.05
N VAL A 98 -4.53 -8.27 2.30
CA VAL A 98 -3.89 -8.26 3.63
C VAL A 98 -2.91 -7.08 3.72
N ARG A 99 -3.25 -6.08 4.53
CA ARG A 99 -2.37 -4.94 4.80
C ARG A 99 -1.25 -5.30 5.77
N ARG A 100 -1.63 -5.93 6.88
CA ARG A 100 -0.69 -6.25 7.95
C ARG A 100 -1.04 -7.59 8.58
N ALA A 101 -0.02 -8.38 8.87
CA ALA A 101 -0.17 -9.63 9.61
C ALA A 101 0.62 -9.58 10.92
N GLU A 102 -0.09 -9.60 12.04
CA GLU A 102 0.52 -9.78 13.35
C GLU A 102 0.55 -11.27 13.70
N ILE A 103 1.76 -11.82 13.83
CA ILE A 103 1.95 -13.25 14.10
C ILE A 103 2.64 -13.42 15.44
N ARG A 104 1.99 -14.20 16.32
CA ARG A 104 2.52 -14.54 17.63
C ARG A 104 2.36 -16.01 17.96
N ARG A 105 3.31 -16.51 18.74
CA ARG A 105 3.31 -17.87 19.27
C ARG A 105 2.50 -17.88 20.56
N VAL A 106 1.52 -18.77 20.66
CA VAL A 106 0.70 -18.97 21.86
C VAL A 106 0.93 -20.39 22.35
N TRP A 107 1.34 -20.52 23.60
CA TRP A 107 1.52 -21.82 24.21
C TRP A 107 0.16 -22.40 24.63
N PRO A 108 -0.12 -23.71 24.43
CA PRO A 108 0.75 -24.72 23.81
C PRO A 108 0.57 -24.88 22.30
N ALA A 109 1.66 -24.69 21.54
CA ALA A 109 1.80 -25.04 20.12
C ALA A 109 0.76 -24.41 19.16
N GLN A 110 0.34 -23.17 19.43
CA GLN A 110 -0.58 -22.42 18.58
C GLN A 110 0.10 -21.25 17.90
N LEU A 111 -0.21 -21.04 16.61
CA LEU A 111 0.16 -19.85 15.87
C LEU A 111 -1.06 -18.95 15.77
N LYS A 112 -1.02 -17.80 16.44
CA LYS A 112 -2.08 -16.80 16.37
C LYS A 112 -1.70 -15.75 15.35
N VAL A 113 -2.55 -15.60 14.33
CA VAL A 113 -2.41 -14.67 13.22
C VAL A 113 -3.55 -13.67 13.31
N THR A 114 -3.24 -12.41 13.56
CA THR A 114 -4.19 -11.30 13.46
C THR A 114 -3.97 -10.60 12.12
N LEU A 115 -4.99 -10.52 11.28
CA LEU A 115 -4.92 -9.87 9.98
C LEU A 115 -5.64 -8.52 10.01
N GLU A 116 -5.02 -7.53 9.38
CA GLU A 116 -5.62 -6.24 9.08
C GLU A 116 -5.87 -6.15 7.57
N GLU A 117 -7.09 -5.84 7.17
CA GLU A 117 -7.49 -5.76 5.76
C GLU A 117 -7.22 -4.37 5.18
N HIS A 118 -6.82 -4.33 3.90
CA HIS A 118 -6.82 -3.10 3.12
C HIS A 118 -8.26 -2.60 2.92
N ARG A 119 -8.51 -1.34 3.26
CA ARG A 119 -9.74 -0.64 2.87
C ARG A 119 -9.44 0.23 1.66
N ALA A 120 -9.85 -0.22 0.47
CA ALA A 120 -9.72 0.54 -0.76
C ALA A 120 -10.52 1.84 -0.66
N VAL A 121 -9.91 2.94 -1.11
CA VAL A 121 -10.58 4.25 -1.17
C VAL A 121 -10.46 4.92 -2.54
N ALA A 122 -9.56 4.42 -3.39
CA ALA A 122 -9.37 4.90 -4.75
C ALA A 122 -8.66 3.85 -5.62
N THR A 123 -8.78 4.01 -6.93
CA THR A 123 -7.82 3.41 -7.87
C THR A 123 -6.60 4.33 -8.01
N TRP A 124 -5.42 3.76 -8.20
CA TRP A 124 -4.14 4.48 -8.27
C TRP A 124 -3.43 4.27 -9.60
N ASP A 125 -2.94 5.37 -10.19
CA ASP A 125 -2.03 5.39 -11.33
C ASP A 125 -0.71 6.11 -10.98
N GLY A 126 0.40 5.35 -11.00
CA GLY A 126 1.74 5.81 -10.62
C GLY A 126 2.52 6.58 -11.71
N ARG A 127 1.98 6.74 -12.93
CA ARG A 127 2.74 7.38 -14.03
C ARG A 127 2.87 8.90 -13.88
N GLY A 128 1.90 9.54 -13.23
CA GLY A 128 1.88 10.99 -13.06
C GLY A 128 1.89 11.77 -14.39
N ASP A 129 1.30 11.25 -15.46
CA ASP A 129 1.15 11.99 -16.71
C ASP A 129 -0.27 11.85 -17.27
N TRP A 130 -0.74 12.89 -17.95
CA TRP A 130 -2.12 12.95 -18.44
C TRP A 130 -2.34 11.88 -19.52
N GLY A 131 -3.19 10.90 -19.25
CA GLY A 131 -3.44 9.85 -20.23
C GLY A 131 -4.52 8.86 -19.82
N GLU A 132 -4.73 7.91 -20.73
CA GLU A 132 -5.60 6.78 -20.49
C GLU A 132 -5.04 5.93 -19.35
N PRO A 133 -5.88 5.52 -18.38
CA PRO A 133 -5.46 4.66 -17.29
C PRO A 133 -4.83 3.36 -17.81
N PRO A 134 -3.83 2.81 -17.12
CA PRO A 134 -3.30 1.48 -17.44
C PRO A 134 -4.40 0.41 -17.34
N LEU A 135 -4.23 -0.67 -18.11
CA LEU A 135 -5.10 -1.86 -18.05
C LEU A 135 -5.12 -2.48 -16.65
N GLU A 136 -3.97 -2.49 -15.97
CA GLU A 136 -3.85 -2.89 -14.57
C GLU A 136 -3.68 -1.65 -13.71
N ARG A 137 -4.77 -1.26 -13.02
CA ARG A 137 -4.73 -0.20 -12.01
C ARG A 137 -4.42 -0.81 -10.65
N ALA A 138 -3.59 -0.13 -9.88
CA ALA A 138 -3.42 -0.47 -8.48
C ALA A 138 -4.58 0.11 -7.65
N LEU A 139 -4.73 -0.34 -6.41
CA LEU A 139 -5.66 0.23 -5.45
C LEU A 139 -4.88 1.05 -4.43
N LEU A 140 -5.48 2.15 -3.99
CA LEU A 140 -4.99 2.94 -2.87
C LEU A 140 -5.87 2.68 -1.67
N ASN A 141 -5.26 2.36 -0.53
CA ASN A 141 -5.99 2.18 0.70
C ASN A 141 -6.17 3.51 1.47
N SER A 142 -7.02 3.49 2.50
CA SER A 142 -7.26 4.61 3.41
C SER A 142 -6.02 5.15 4.14
N HIS A 143 -4.91 4.41 4.15
CA HIS A 143 -3.64 4.82 4.75
C HIS A 143 -2.68 5.46 3.73
N GLY A 144 -3.05 5.54 2.45
CA GLY A 144 -2.19 6.03 1.38
C GLY A 144 -1.16 5.02 0.89
N GLU A 145 -1.39 3.73 1.11
CA GLU A 145 -0.54 2.63 0.64
C GLU A 145 -1.16 2.00 -0.61
N VAL A 146 -0.30 1.73 -1.60
CA VAL A 146 -0.68 1.06 -2.85
C VAL A 146 -0.68 -0.44 -2.65
N PHE A 147 -1.72 -1.12 -3.12
CA PHE A 147 -1.79 -2.57 -3.14
C PHE A 147 -2.43 -3.07 -4.43
N HIS A 148 -2.19 -4.35 -4.74
CA HIS A 148 -2.73 -5.00 -5.93
C HIS A 148 -3.73 -6.07 -5.52
N ALA A 149 -4.92 -5.99 -6.10
CA ALA A 149 -5.98 -6.97 -5.98
C ALA A 149 -6.78 -7.02 -7.29
N ASN A 150 -7.68 -7.99 -7.42
CA ASN A 150 -8.56 -8.06 -8.58
C ASN A 150 -9.53 -6.87 -8.58
N LEU A 151 -9.48 -6.05 -9.64
CA LEU A 151 -10.35 -4.87 -9.77
C LEU A 151 -11.83 -5.23 -9.85
N GLY A 152 -12.18 -6.42 -10.33
CA GLY A 152 -13.57 -6.90 -10.36
C GLY A 152 -14.16 -7.08 -8.96
N GLU A 153 -13.34 -7.14 -7.91
CA GLU A 153 -13.82 -7.20 -6.53
C GLU A 153 -14.26 -5.83 -6.00
N VAL A 154 -13.86 -4.72 -6.64
CA VAL A 154 -14.19 -3.33 -6.24
C VAL A 154 -15.01 -2.57 -7.26
N GLU A 155 -15.51 -3.25 -8.28
CA GLU A 155 -16.19 -2.59 -9.40
C GLU A 155 -17.47 -1.85 -8.96
N ASP A 156 -18.16 -2.37 -7.94
CA ASP A 156 -19.41 -1.81 -7.41
C ASP A 156 -19.22 -0.65 -6.40
N GLU A 157 -17.97 -0.26 -6.08
CA GLU A 157 -17.68 0.72 -5.02
C GLU A 157 -17.51 2.16 -5.51
N ASP A 158 -17.71 2.44 -6.81
CA ASP A 158 -17.57 3.77 -7.42
C ASP A 158 -16.27 4.50 -7.01
N LEU A 159 -15.16 3.75 -6.93
CA LEU A 159 -13.90 4.28 -6.43
C LEU A 159 -13.38 5.42 -7.32
N PRO A 160 -13.00 6.58 -6.74
CA PRO A 160 -12.38 7.66 -7.49
C PRO A 160 -11.02 7.23 -8.05
N GLN A 161 -10.57 7.93 -9.07
CA GLN A 161 -9.27 7.70 -9.67
C GLN A 161 -8.25 8.75 -9.20
N LEU A 162 -7.20 8.27 -8.55
CA LEU A 162 -6.09 9.10 -8.10
C LEU A 162 -4.85 8.77 -8.92
N ALA A 163 -4.10 9.79 -9.32
CA ALA A 163 -2.85 9.60 -10.06
C ALA A 163 -1.74 10.53 -9.56
N GLY A 164 -0.51 10.05 -9.65
CA GLY A 164 0.66 10.83 -9.26
C GLY A 164 1.96 10.07 -9.49
N PRO A 165 3.12 10.76 -9.46
CA PRO A 165 4.40 10.07 -9.43
C PRO A 165 4.53 9.20 -8.17
N ASN A 166 5.29 8.10 -8.25
CA ASN A 166 5.58 7.24 -7.10
C ASN A 166 6.08 8.06 -5.89
N GLY A 167 5.55 7.77 -4.71
CA GLY A 167 5.84 8.49 -3.47
C GLY A 167 4.89 9.67 -3.19
N SER A 168 3.97 10.01 -4.11
CA SER A 168 2.99 11.08 -3.91
C SER A 168 1.61 10.60 -3.44
N GLU A 169 1.44 9.30 -3.21
CA GLU A 169 0.15 8.64 -2.94
C GLU A 169 -0.60 9.27 -1.78
N ALA A 170 0.07 9.38 -0.63
CA ALA A 170 -0.50 9.97 0.57
C ALA A 170 -0.79 11.48 0.42
N GLN A 171 -0.01 12.18 -0.41
CA GLN A 171 -0.25 13.61 -0.69
C GLN A 171 -1.50 13.80 -1.54
N VAL A 172 -1.64 13.01 -2.61
CA VAL A 172 -2.80 13.03 -3.52
C VAL A 172 -4.06 12.64 -2.75
N LEU A 173 -4.01 11.57 -1.94
CA LEU A 173 -5.14 11.13 -1.13
C LEU A 173 -5.63 12.22 -0.16
N ARG A 174 -4.71 12.85 0.57
CA ARG A 174 -5.06 13.93 1.52
C ARG A 174 -5.69 15.12 0.81
N LEU A 175 -5.13 15.55 -0.32
CA LEU A 175 -5.70 16.66 -1.07
C LEU A 175 -7.09 16.30 -1.59
N TRP A 176 -7.28 15.09 -2.14
CA TRP A 176 -8.58 14.62 -2.61
C TRP A 176 -9.64 14.63 -1.49
N GLN A 177 -9.31 14.10 -0.31
CA GLN A 177 -10.22 14.12 0.86
C GLN A 177 -10.58 15.56 1.27
N THR A 178 -9.59 16.46 1.26
CA THR A 178 -9.78 17.84 1.71
C THR A 178 -10.62 18.65 0.72
N LEU A 179 -10.37 18.49 -0.59
CA LEU A 179 -11.17 19.14 -1.63
C LEU A 179 -12.58 18.54 -1.70
N GLY A 180 -12.72 17.21 -1.57
CA GLY A 180 -14.01 16.52 -1.61
C GLY A 180 -14.94 16.93 -0.46
N GLY A 181 -14.38 17.25 0.71
CA GLY A 181 -15.15 17.80 1.83
C GLY A 181 -15.82 19.15 1.54
N LEU A 182 -15.41 19.87 0.50
CA LEU A 182 -15.99 21.15 0.10
C LEU A 182 -17.15 21.02 -0.91
N SER A 183 -17.32 19.84 -1.53
CA SER A 183 -18.39 19.58 -2.49
C SER A 183 -19.79 19.59 -1.84
N GLY A 184 -19.87 19.45 -0.51
CA GLY A 184 -21.13 19.47 0.24
C GLY A 184 -22.03 18.28 -0.11
N GLN A 185 -23.30 18.55 -0.39
CA GLN A 185 -24.30 17.54 -0.78
C GLN A 185 -24.60 17.53 -2.29
N ASP A 186 -23.87 18.30 -3.11
CA ASP A 186 -24.08 18.28 -4.56
C ASP A 186 -23.23 17.17 -5.19
N ASP A 187 -23.85 16.03 -5.46
CA ASP A 187 -23.19 14.85 -6.04
C ASP A 187 -22.48 15.16 -7.35
N ARG A 188 -22.89 16.20 -8.08
CA ARG A 188 -22.29 16.65 -9.35
C ARG A 188 -20.92 17.31 -9.18
N LEU A 189 -20.57 17.66 -7.94
CA LEU A 189 -19.28 18.24 -7.54
C LEU A 189 -18.37 17.20 -6.89
N ALA A 190 -18.81 15.94 -6.76
CA ALA A 190 -17.99 14.87 -6.25
C ALA A 190 -16.72 14.71 -7.11
N LEU A 191 -15.56 14.63 -6.47
CA LEU A 191 -14.28 14.48 -7.16
C LEU A 191 -14.09 13.03 -7.59
N THR A 192 -14.34 12.75 -8.86
CA THR A 192 -14.17 11.41 -9.45
C THR A 192 -12.74 11.14 -9.86
N ARG A 193 -11.93 12.20 -10.09
CA ARG A 193 -10.52 12.06 -10.42
C ARG A 193 -9.69 13.21 -9.87
N LEU A 194 -8.53 12.91 -9.31
CA LEU A 194 -7.50 13.88 -8.92
C LEU A 194 -6.12 13.38 -9.33
N GLU A 195 -5.38 14.23 -10.03
CA GLU A 195 -4.14 13.83 -10.68
C GLU A 195 -3.05 14.86 -10.40
N LEU A 196 -1.87 14.38 -10.01
CA LEU A 196 -0.64 15.14 -9.88
C LEU A 196 0.31 14.77 -11.03
N SER A 197 0.65 15.74 -11.88
CA SER A 197 1.64 15.49 -12.92
C SER A 197 3.06 15.38 -12.37
N GLY A 198 3.96 14.72 -13.09
CA GLY A 198 5.39 14.69 -12.80
C GLY A 198 6.05 16.08 -12.81
N ARG A 199 5.37 17.10 -13.35
CA ARG A 199 5.80 18.52 -13.33
C ARG A 199 5.17 19.31 -12.17
N GLY A 200 4.45 18.65 -11.27
CA GLY A 200 3.84 19.25 -10.09
C GLY A 200 2.53 19.99 -10.34
N SER A 201 1.89 19.78 -11.50
CA SER A 201 0.59 20.41 -11.81
C SER A 201 -0.57 19.49 -11.41
N TRP A 202 -1.58 20.06 -10.77
CA TRP A 202 -2.76 19.37 -10.30
C TRP A 202 -3.97 19.61 -11.20
N ARG A 203 -4.76 18.57 -11.43
CA ARG A 203 -6.07 18.63 -12.10
C ARG A 203 -7.06 17.79 -11.33
N ALA A 204 -8.27 18.32 -11.22
CA ALA A 204 -9.41 17.64 -10.65
C ALA A 204 -10.50 17.48 -11.72
N THR A 205 -11.27 16.39 -11.62
CA THR A 205 -12.47 16.18 -12.42
C THR A 205 -13.65 15.93 -11.49
N TRP A 206 -14.75 16.63 -11.74
CA TRP A 206 -16.02 16.39 -11.06
C TRP A 206 -16.82 15.29 -11.74
N SER A 207 -17.74 14.68 -11.00
CA SER A 207 -18.74 13.72 -11.51
C SER A 207 -19.64 14.32 -12.60
N SER A 208 -19.83 15.64 -12.63
CA SER A 208 -20.47 16.34 -13.76
C SER A 208 -19.68 16.28 -15.07
N GLY A 209 -18.43 15.83 -15.04
CA GLY A 209 -17.49 15.85 -16.16
C GLY A 209 -16.66 17.14 -16.24
N ALA A 210 -16.87 18.10 -15.34
CA ALA A 210 -16.12 19.35 -15.34
C ALA A 210 -14.65 19.13 -14.99
N THR A 211 -13.74 19.68 -15.79
CA THR A 211 -12.28 19.62 -15.55
C THR A 211 -11.75 20.91 -14.96
N ILE A 212 -10.97 20.80 -13.89
CA ILE A 212 -10.47 21.93 -13.10
C ILE A 212 -8.95 21.84 -13.04
N GLU A 213 -8.28 22.76 -13.73
CA GLU A 213 -6.83 22.92 -13.65
C GLU A 213 -6.49 23.70 -12.39
N LEU A 214 -6.13 22.98 -11.33
CA LEU A 214 -5.73 23.56 -10.04
C LEU A 214 -4.34 24.21 -10.11
N GLY A 215 -3.49 23.75 -11.04
CA GLY A 215 -2.17 24.31 -11.26
C GLY A 215 -1.10 23.77 -10.32
N ARG A 216 -0.03 24.55 -10.10
CA ARG A 216 1.07 24.17 -9.21
C ARG A 216 0.88 24.83 -7.84
N GLY A 217 1.41 24.20 -6.80
CA GLY A 217 1.40 24.72 -5.44
C GLY A 217 1.44 23.62 -4.39
N THR A 218 1.54 24.04 -3.13
CA THR A 218 1.37 23.15 -1.98
C THR A 218 -0.12 22.76 -1.83
N PRO A 219 -0.45 21.61 -1.21
CA PRO A 219 -1.85 21.24 -0.97
C PRO A 219 -2.69 22.34 -0.29
N ASP A 220 -2.09 23.11 0.62
CA ASP A 220 -2.76 24.20 1.33
C ASP A 220 -3.06 25.39 0.41
N GLU A 221 -2.11 25.77 -0.46
CA GLU A 221 -2.33 26.82 -1.48
C GLU A 221 -3.44 26.44 -2.46
N LEU A 222 -3.48 25.17 -2.88
CA LEU A 222 -4.49 24.66 -3.81
C LEU A 222 -5.87 24.61 -3.14
N LEU A 223 -5.93 24.20 -1.87
CA LEU A 223 -7.15 24.19 -1.09
C LEU A 223 -7.74 25.60 -0.95
N GLU A 224 -6.91 26.59 -0.60
CA GLU A 224 -7.36 27.96 -0.45
C GLU A 224 -7.89 28.52 -1.77
N ARG A 225 -7.16 28.28 -2.87
CA ARG A 225 -7.59 28.67 -4.21
C ARG A 225 -8.92 28.03 -4.59
N TYR A 226 -9.08 26.73 -4.29
CA TYR A 226 -10.31 26.00 -4.58
C TYR A 226 -11.50 26.49 -3.73
N ARG A 227 -11.28 26.79 -2.44
CA ARG A 227 -12.30 27.37 -1.55
C ARG A 227 -12.81 28.73 -2.04
N GLN A 228 -11.92 29.57 -2.55
CA GLN A 228 -12.30 30.85 -3.12
C GLN A 228 -13.08 30.66 -4.42
N PHE A 229 -12.59 29.81 -5.32
CA PHE A 229 -13.19 29.54 -6.63
C PHE A 229 -14.62 28.96 -6.55
N LEU A 230 -14.82 27.94 -5.73
CA LEU A 230 -16.03 27.11 -5.74
C LEU A 230 -17.35 27.91 -5.61
N PRO A 231 -17.55 28.79 -4.60
CA PRO A 231 -18.80 29.54 -4.47
C PRO A 231 -19.05 30.49 -5.66
N HIS A 232 -18.00 31.11 -6.20
CA HIS A 232 -18.14 31.99 -7.36
C HIS A 232 -18.53 31.21 -8.62
N ALA A 233 -17.90 30.07 -8.87
CA ALA A 233 -18.21 29.21 -10.01
C ALA A 233 -19.67 28.74 -9.98
N LEU A 234 -20.15 28.32 -8.80
CA LEU A 234 -21.54 27.90 -8.62
C LEU A 234 -22.53 29.07 -8.77
N ALA A 235 -22.22 30.26 -8.26
CA ALA A 235 -23.06 31.44 -8.43
C ALA A 235 -23.20 31.83 -9.91
N VAL A 236 -22.10 31.81 -10.66
CA VAL A 236 -22.09 32.10 -12.10
C VAL A 236 -22.87 31.05 -12.88
N ALA A 237 -22.63 29.75 -12.61
CA ALA A 237 -23.34 28.66 -13.26
C ALA A 237 -24.88 28.76 -13.04
N ARG A 238 -25.31 29.06 -11.81
CA ARG A 238 -26.72 29.31 -11.47
C ARG A 238 -27.29 30.52 -12.21
N ARG A 239 -26.55 31.63 -12.27
CA ARG A 239 -26.99 32.87 -12.93
C ARG A 239 -27.33 32.68 -14.40
N PHE A 240 -26.60 31.81 -15.09
CA PHE A 240 -26.78 31.48 -16.50
C PHE A 240 -27.56 30.17 -16.72
N ASN A 241 -28.10 29.56 -15.66
CA ASN A 241 -28.83 28.30 -15.69
C ASN A 241 -28.12 27.19 -16.47
N THR A 242 -26.82 27.03 -16.23
CA THR A 242 -25.95 26.06 -16.90
C THR A 242 -24.97 25.44 -15.90
N GLN A 243 -24.08 24.58 -16.37
CA GLN A 243 -23.07 23.89 -15.57
C GLN A 243 -21.67 24.36 -15.93
N VAL A 244 -20.74 24.20 -15.00
CA VAL A 244 -19.31 24.40 -15.25
C VAL A 244 -18.83 23.29 -16.18
N GLN A 245 -18.21 23.66 -17.29
CA GLN A 245 -17.58 22.71 -18.21
C GLN A 245 -16.09 22.56 -17.89
N SER A 246 -15.40 23.66 -17.64
CA SER A 246 -14.00 23.65 -17.25
C SER A 246 -13.62 24.91 -16.50
N ALA A 247 -12.62 24.83 -15.64
CA ALA A 247 -12.04 25.98 -14.96
C ALA A 247 -10.51 25.91 -14.96
N ASP A 248 -9.86 27.06 -15.16
CA ASP A 248 -8.41 27.20 -15.07
C ASP A 248 -8.05 28.15 -13.93
N LEU A 249 -7.52 27.58 -12.85
CA LEU A 249 -7.14 28.30 -11.64
C LEU A 249 -5.61 28.51 -11.59
N ARG A 250 -4.87 28.31 -12.68
CA ARG A 250 -3.39 28.46 -12.68
C ARG A 250 -2.93 29.90 -12.49
N HIS A 251 -3.82 30.88 -12.62
CA HIS A 251 -3.51 32.29 -12.49
C HIS A 251 -3.54 32.72 -11.01
N PRO A 252 -2.53 33.44 -10.50
CA PRO A 252 -2.47 33.84 -9.09
C PRO A 252 -3.66 34.69 -8.63
N ASP A 253 -4.10 35.63 -9.49
CA ASP A 253 -5.09 36.66 -9.13
C ASP A 253 -6.46 36.42 -9.79
N GLY A 254 -6.71 35.23 -10.34
CA GLY A 254 -7.98 34.95 -11.01
C GLY A 254 -8.12 33.55 -11.57
N TYR A 255 -9.24 33.30 -12.22
CA TYR A 255 -9.52 32.03 -12.89
C TYR A 255 -10.30 32.26 -14.18
N ALA A 256 -10.10 31.37 -15.15
CA ALA A 256 -10.93 31.32 -16.35
C ALA A 256 -12.02 30.26 -16.16
N LEU A 257 -13.27 30.61 -16.47
CA LEU A 257 -14.42 29.71 -16.34
C LEU A 257 -15.07 29.49 -17.70
N ARG A 258 -15.32 28.22 -18.05
CA ARG A 258 -16.11 27.83 -19.22
C ARG A 258 -17.38 27.15 -18.75
N LEU A 259 -18.50 27.57 -19.34
CA LEU A 259 -19.82 27.03 -19.04
C LEU A 259 -20.36 26.25 -20.24
N VAL A 260 -21.15 25.21 -19.99
CA VAL A 260 -21.77 24.42 -21.05
C VAL A 260 -22.69 25.31 -21.88
N GLY A 261 -22.54 25.26 -23.21
CA GLY A 261 -23.40 25.99 -24.15
C GLY A 261 -23.20 27.51 -24.24
N ILE A 262 -22.24 28.07 -23.50
CA ILE A 262 -21.94 29.51 -23.53
C ILE A 262 -20.57 29.73 -24.14
N GLY A 263 -20.55 30.08 -25.42
CA GLY A 263 -19.35 30.48 -26.14
C GLY A 263 -19.21 32.00 -26.17
N THR A 264 -17.98 32.49 -26.07
CA THR A 264 -17.62 33.91 -26.30
C THR A 264 -17.41 34.25 -27.77
N GLN A 265 -17.53 33.27 -28.68
CA GLN A 265 -17.45 33.51 -30.12
C GLN A 265 -18.84 33.77 -30.69
N GLN A 266 -19.04 34.97 -31.23
CA GLN A 266 -20.10 35.21 -32.22
C GLN A 266 -19.86 34.25 -33.39
N THR A 267 -20.81 33.36 -33.67
CA THR A 267 -20.78 32.55 -34.90
C THR A 267 -20.70 33.52 -36.09
N PRO A 268 -19.68 33.44 -36.97
CA PRO A 268 -19.69 34.22 -38.19
C PRO A 268 -20.91 33.78 -38.99
N ALA A 269 -21.79 34.72 -39.32
CA ALA A 269 -22.94 34.46 -40.17
C ALA A 269 -22.45 33.76 -41.45
N LYS A 270 -22.98 32.55 -41.70
CA LYS A 270 -22.75 31.76 -42.91
C LYS A 270 -22.98 32.65 -44.13
N PRO A 271 -22.00 32.87 -45.03
CA PRO A 271 -22.24 33.70 -46.19
C PRO A 271 -23.31 33.03 -47.08
N ALA A 272 -24.34 33.80 -47.42
CA ALA A 272 -25.41 33.37 -48.30
C ALA A 272 -24.84 32.91 -49.64
N ASN A 273 -25.31 31.75 -50.10
CA ASN A 273 -24.86 31.08 -51.31
C ASN A 273 -25.04 32.00 -52.53
N LYS A 274 -23.95 32.30 -53.24
CA LYS A 274 -23.99 33.11 -54.47
C LYS A 274 -24.56 32.25 -55.61
N PRO A 275 -25.57 32.72 -56.36
CA PRO A 275 -26.18 31.89 -57.41
C PRO A 275 -25.21 31.66 -58.58
N ILE A 276 -25.16 30.41 -59.03
CA ILE A 276 -24.37 29.93 -60.16
C ILE A 276 -24.97 30.52 -61.46
N PRO A 277 -24.18 31.17 -62.34
CA PRO A 277 -24.71 31.67 -63.60
C PRO A 277 -25.03 30.51 -64.55
N LYS A 278 -26.27 30.47 -65.05
CA LYS A 278 -26.72 29.54 -66.09
C LYS A 278 -25.94 29.80 -67.39
N ARG A 279 -25.24 28.79 -67.90
CA ARG A 279 -24.72 28.79 -69.28
C ARG A 279 -25.90 28.80 -70.25
N LYS A 280 -25.89 29.76 -71.19
CA LYS A 280 -26.82 29.82 -72.33
C LYS A 280 -26.45 28.75 -73.38
N PRO A 281 -27.43 28.31 -74.20
CA PRO A 281 -27.36 27.11 -75.03
C PRO A 281 -26.29 27.18 -76.12
#